data_AF-F9F3H7-F1
#
_entry.id   AF-F9F3H7-F1
#
_cell.length_a   1.000
_cell.length_b   1.000
_cell.length_c   1.000
_cell.angle_alpha   90.00
_cell.angle_beta   90.00
_cell.angle_gamma   90.00
#
_symmetry.space_group_name_H-M   'P 1'
#
loop_
_entity.id
_entity.type
_entity.pdbx_description
1 polymer ?
#
loop_
_entity_poly.entity_id
_entity_poly.type
_entity_poly.pdbx_seq_one_letter_code
_entity_poly.pdbx_strand_id
1 'polypeptide(L)'
;MPTEEAAQALSGHLWWNCTPSGPGACNLMSWTSSLLIALQYGVYRHRSLQTPHEMSDIKILMVDTRQFDRHAFARDLQILAAFKEVSGEHKLGELYEWRNGDLLSGEYLSQGKLVIDPKRSCQVSLEDLVTRGLFSVGKSGNPPYLQDSDC
;
A
#
# COMPACT_ATOMS: atom_id res chain seq x y z
N MET A 1 15.90 -8.40 15.77
CA MET A 1 14.62 -9.04 16.15
C MET A 1 14.76 -10.53 15.88
N PRO A 2 14.39 -11.41 16.84
CA PRO A 2 14.26 -12.85 16.62
C PRO A 2 13.34 -13.18 15.45
N THR A 3 13.60 -14.29 14.74
CA THR A 3 12.87 -14.66 13.52
C THR A 3 11.38 -14.90 13.76
N GLU A 4 11.00 -15.56 14.85
CA GLU A 4 9.60 -15.81 15.20
C GLU A 4 8.83 -14.52 15.53
N GLU A 5 9.45 -13.61 16.27
CA GLU A 5 8.86 -12.30 16.58
C GLU A 5 8.65 -11.47 15.31
N ALA A 6 9.61 -11.51 14.37
CA ALA A 6 9.47 -10.88 13.07
C ALA A 6 8.34 -11.51 12.22
N ALA A 7 8.21 -12.84 12.25
CA ALA A 7 7.13 -13.55 11.56
C ALA A 7 5.75 -13.18 12.14
N GLN A 8 5.65 -13.06 13.46
CA GLN A 8 4.43 -12.62 14.15
C GLN A 8 4.06 -11.18 13.79
N ALA A 9 5.02 -10.25 13.83
CA ALA A 9 4.80 -8.86 13.46
C ALA A 9 4.36 -8.73 11.99
N LEU A 10 5.00 -9.48 11.09
CA LEU A 10 4.65 -9.53 9.67
C LEU A 10 3.24 -10.09 9.46
N SER A 11 2.89 -11.18 10.12
CA SER A 11 1.54 -11.77 10.05
C SER A 11 0.49 -10.81 10.57
N GLY A 12 0.71 -10.21 11.74
CA GLY A 12 -0.17 -9.19 12.30
C GLY A 12 -0.40 -8.03 11.32
N HIS A 13 0.64 -7.57 10.63
CA HIS A 13 0.53 -6.53 9.61
C HIS A 13 -0.29 -6.97 8.39
N LEU A 14 0.06 -8.10 7.78
CA LEU A 14 -0.54 -8.53 6.52
C LEU A 14 -1.99 -9.01 6.66
N TRP A 15 -2.39 -9.49 7.84
CA TRP A 15 -3.78 -9.81 8.18
C TRP A 15 -4.54 -8.65 8.81
N TRP A 16 -3.93 -7.47 8.90
CA TRP A 16 -4.52 -6.24 9.46
C TRP A 16 -4.96 -6.38 10.92
N ASN A 17 -4.24 -7.21 11.68
CA ASN A 17 -4.47 -7.48 13.10
C ASN A 17 -3.54 -6.66 14.02
N CYS A 18 -2.75 -5.74 13.48
CA CYS A 18 -1.90 -4.85 14.27
C CYS A 18 -2.50 -3.45 14.43
N THR A 19 -2.07 -2.75 15.48
CA THR A 19 -2.54 -1.38 15.77
C THR A 19 -1.57 -0.33 15.23
N PRO A 20 -2.02 0.91 14.96
CA PRO A 20 -1.12 2.01 14.59
C PRO A 20 -0.23 2.48 15.74
N SER A 21 -0.63 2.22 16.99
CA SER A 21 0.05 2.71 18.19
C SER A 21 -0.31 1.85 19.41
N GLY A 22 0.58 1.84 20.41
CA GLY A 22 0.41 1.08 21.66
C GLY A 22 1.16 -0.26 21.66
N PRO A 23 0.93 -1.12 22.66
CA PRO A 23 1.48 -2.48 22.66
C PRO A 23 1.04 -3.23 21.39
N GLY A 24 1.99 -3.78 20.63
CA GLY A 24 1.71 -4.43 19.34
C GLY A 24 1.58 -3.47 18.15
N ALA A 25 2.07 -2.23 18.28
CA ALA A 25 2.09 -1.27 17.17
C ALA A 25 2.85 -1.80 15.96
N CYS A 26 2.24 -1.70 14.79
CA CYS A 26 2.86 -2.04 13.53
C CYS A 26 4.00 -1.05 13.21
N ASN A 27 5.19 -1.58 12.98
CA ASN A 27 6.31 -0.83 12.44
C ASN A 27 6.49 -1.04 10.93
N LEU A 28 5.53 -1.68 10.27
CA LEU A 28 5.54 -1.92 8.83
C LEU A 28 4.59 -0.96 8.13
N MET A 29 4.92 -0.59 6.90
CA MET A 29 4.08 0.22 6.02
C MET A 29 3.95 -0.48 4.67
N SER A 30 2.71 -0.62 4.21
CA SER A 30 2.41 -1.21 2.90
C SER A 30 2.47 -0.16 1.80
N TRP A 31 3.12 -0.54 0.70
CA TRP A 31 3.25 0.21 -0.54
C TRP A 31 2.84 -0.69 -1.70
N THR A 32 2.47 -0.11 -2.84
CA THR A 32 2.21 -0.89 -4.06
C THR A 32 2.87 -0.23 -5.26
N SER A 33 3.36 -1.04 -6.20
CA SER A 33 3.82 -0.57 -7.52
C SER A 33 2.68 -0.43 -8.53
N SER A 34 1.44 -0.73 -8.15
CA SER A 34 0.26 -0.67 -9.02
C SER A 34 -0.67 0.47 -8.61
N LEU A 35 -0.79 1.49 -9.47
CA LEU A 35 -1.75 2.57 -9.26
C LEU A 35 -3.19 2.03 -9.18
N LEU A 36 -3.55 1.03 -10.00
CA LEU A 36 -4.88 0.43 -9.97
C LEU A 36 -5.23 -0.13 -8.58
N ILE A 37 -4.29 -0.83 -7.94
CA ILE A 37 -4.50 -1.43 -6.62
C ILE A 37 -4.63 -0.34 -5.55
N ALA A 38 -3.78 0.70 -5.62
CA ALA A 38 -3.89 1.85 -4.71
C ALA A 38 -5.25 2.55 -4.81
N LEU A 39 -5.77 2.70 -6.03
CA LEU A 39 -7.09 3.31 -6.28
C LEU A 39 -8.24 2.43 -5.83
N GLN A 40 -8.19 1.12 -6.11
CA GLN A 40 -9.17 0.16 -5.62
C GLN A 40 -9.22 0.18 -4.09
N TYR A 41 -8.06 0.22 -3.43
CA TYR A 41 -7.99 0.31 -1.99
C TYR A 41 -8.55 1.64 -1.46
N GLY A 42 -8.23 2.77 -2.12
CA GLY A 42 -8.81 4.08 -1.78
C GLY A 42 -10.34 4.08 -1.88
N VAL A 43 -10.91 3.56 -2.97
CA VAL A 43 -12.37 3.44 -3.14
C VAL A 43 -12.98 2.51 -2.09
N TYR A 44 -12.32 1.40 -1.76
CA TYR A 44 -12.73 0.50 -0.69
C TYR A 44 -12.78 1.22 0.66
N ARG A 45 -11.75 2.00 1.02
CA ARG A 45 -11.69 2.76 2.27
C ARG A 45 -12.76 3.85 2.34
N HIS A 46 -13.08 4.49 1.22
CA HIS A 46 -14.20 5.42 1.16
C HIS A 46 -15.55 4.74 1.40
N ARG A 47 -15.74 3.52 0.89
CA ARG A 47 -17.01 2.77 0.99
C ARG A 47 -17.12 1.88 2.23
N SER A 48 -16.09 1.83 3.08
CA SER A 48 -16.07 0.95 4.25
C SER A 48 -17.19 1.31 5.23
N LEU A 49 -18.00 0.33 5.63
CA LEU A 49 -19.13 0.54 6.54
C LEU A 49 -18.70 0.80 7.99
N GLN A 50 -17.50 0.38 8.37
CA GLN A 50 -17.03 0.51 9.75
C GLN A 50 -16.43 1.89 10.03
N THR A 51 -15.65 2.40 9.09
CA THR A 51 -14.89 3.65 9.19
C THR A 51 -14.69 4.26 7.79
N PRO A 52 -15.75 4.85 7.20
CA PRO A 52 -15.62 5.51 5.91
C PRO A 52 -14.74 6.74 6.05
N HIS A 53 -13.92 7.00 5.02
CA HIS A 53 -13.17 8.24 4.88
C HIS A 53 -13.71 9.04 3.70
N GLU A 54 -13.75 10.36 3.82
CA GLU A 54 -14.08 11.22 2.68
C GLU A 54 -13.01 11.09 1.59
N MET A 55 -13.41 11.19 0.32
CA MET A 55 -12.45 11.08 -0.79
C MET A 55 -11.37 12.17 -0.75
N SER A 56 -11.69 13.33 -0.18
CA SER A 56 -10.76 14.43 0.04
C SER A 56 -9.68 14.10 1.08
N ASP A 57 -9.98 13.24 2.06
CA ASP A 57 -9.05 12.80 3.11
C ASP A 57 -8.15 11.63 2.65
N ILE A 58 -8.56 10.90 1.61
CA ILE A 58 -7.78 9.80 1.04
C ILE A 58 -6.76 10.37 0.06
N LYS A 59 -5.47 10.28 0.40
CA LYS A 59 -4.37 10.75 -0.45
C LYS A 59 -3.62 9.57 -1.06
N ILE A 60 -3.40 9.61 -2.36
CA ILE A 60 -2.48 8.73 -3.07
C ILE A 60 -1.12 9.42 -3.11
N LEU A 61 -0.11 8.78 -2.52
CA LEU A 61 1.27 9.23 -2.52
C LEU A 61 2.09 8.34 -3.44
N MET A 62 2.74 8.93 -4.43
CA MET A 62 3.73 8.26 -5.28
C MET A 62 5.12 8.79 -4.94
N VAL A 63 6.09 7.88 -4.81
CA VAL A 63 7.47 8.22 -4.41
C VAL A 63 8.47 7.70 -5.44
N ASP A 64 9.53 8.46 -5.68
CA ASP A 64 10.68 7.97 -6.45
C ASP A 64 11.55 7.07 -5.56
N THR A 65 11.47 5.75 -5.77
CA THR A 65 12.18 4.77 -4.94
C THR A 65 13.71 4.91 -4.99
N ARG A 66 14.26 5.58 -6.02
CA ARG A 66 15.71 5.81 -6.16
C ARG A 66 16.30 6.76 -5.10
N GLN A 67 15.45 7.47 -4.36
CA GLN A 67 15.88 8.36 -3.28
C GLN A 67 16.17 7.61 -1.97
N PHE A 68 15.74 6.35 -1.86
CA PHE A 68 15.89 5.56 -0.66
C PHE A 68 17.06 4.58 -0.79
N ASP A 69 17.59 4.17 0.35
CA ASP A 69 18.60 3.14 0.40
C ASP A 69 18.11 1.84 -0.25
N ARG A 70 19.05 1.09 -0.84
CA ARG A 70 18.75 -0.24 -1.34
C ARG A 70 18.15 -1.06 -0.20
N HIS A 71 17.06 -1.77 -0.50
CA HIS A 71 16.27 -2.58 0.43
C HIS A 71 15.36 -1.81 1.40
N ALA A 72 15.18 -0.49 1.24
CA ALA A 72 14.15 0.25 1.98
C ALA A 72 12.72 -0.26 1.72
N PHE A 73 12.51 -0.88 0.54
CA PHE A 73 11.28 -1.55 0.16
C PHE A 73 11.60 -3.01 -0.17
N ALA A 74 10.96 -3.92 0.53
CA ALA A 74 11.07 -5.35 0.27
C ALA A 74 9.75 -5.87 -0.29
N ARG A 75 9.81 -6.64 -1.38
CA ARG A 75 8.62 -7.21 -2.00
C ARG A 75 7.97 -8.21 -1.06
N ASP A 76 6.65 -8.12 -0.90
CA ASP A 76 5.87 -9.00 -0.02
C ASP A 76 6.17 -10.49 -0.24
N LEU A 77 6.19 -10.96 -1.49
CA LEU A 77 6.45 -12.35 -1.85
C LEU A 77 7.84 -12.84 -1.42
N GLN A 78 8.85 -11.98 -1.49
CA GLN A 78 10.21 -12.33 -1.05
C GLN A 78 10.25 -12.48 0.48
N ILE A 79 9.53 -11.60 1.19
CA ILE A 79 9.43 -11.67 2.65
C ILE A 79 8.62 -12.92 3.04
N LEU A 80 7.47 -13.16 2.42
CA LEU A 80 6.65 -14.33 2.68
C LEU A 80 7.40 -15.64 2.42
N ALA A 81 8.16 -15.73 1.31
CA ALA A 81 8.99 -16.89 1.03
C ALA A 81 10.04 -17.16 2.14
N ALA A 82 10.56 -16.10 2.77
CA ALA A 82 11.55 -16.21 3.85
C ALA A 82 10.93 -16.64 5.19
N PHE A 83 9.66 -16.30 5.44
CA PHE A 83 9.01 -16.51 6.74
C PHE A 83 7.92 -17.59 6.75
N LYS A 84 7.53 -18.14 5.60
CA LYS A 84 6.42 -19.12 5.50
C LYS A 84 6.57 -20.36 6.38
N GLU A 85 7.79 -20.85 6.58
CA GLU A 85 8.08 -22.04 7.41
C GLU A 85 8.18 -21.71 8.91
N VAL A 86 8.41 -20.45 9.25
CA VAL A 86 8.66 -20.00 10.64
C VAL A 86 7.38 -19.49 11.31
N SER A 87 6.33 -19.21 10.53
CA SER A 87 5.15 -18.54 11.07
C SER A 87 4.29 -19.39 12.00
N GLY A 88 4.52 -20.71 12.12
CA GLY A 88 3.67 -21.57 12.94
C GLY A 88 2.17 -21.36 12.65
N GLU A 89 1.37 -21.08 13.68
CA GLU A 89 -0.08 -20.80 13.60
C GLU A 89 -0.47 -19.50 12.87
N HIS A 90 0.50 -18.65 12.49
CA HIS A 90 0.27 -17.30 11.96
C HIS A 90 0.05 -17.23 10.44
N LYS A 91 -0.19 -18.37 9.78
CA LYS A 91 -0.73 -18.51 8.41
C LYS A 91 0.03 -17.75 7.29
N LEU A 92 1.31 -17.45 7.45
CA LEU A 92 2.08 -16.81 6.37
C LEU A 92 2.26 -17.75 5.16
N GLY A 93 2.29 -19.06 5.38
CA GLY A 93 2.27 -20.07 4.32
C GLY A 93 0.99 -19.99 3.46
N GLU A 94 -0.19 -19.89 4.08
CA GLU A 94 -1.46 -19.72 3.35
C GLU A 94 -1.44 -18.45 2.49
N LEU A 95 -0.98 -17.33 3.07
CA LEU A 95 -0.89 -16.06 2.37
C LEU A 95 0.13 -16.09 1.22
N TYR A 96 1.25 -16.79 1.40
CA TYR A 96 2.24 -17.01 0.36
C TYR A 96 1.63 -17.76 -0.83
N GLU A 97 0.94 -18.88 -0.60
CA GLU A 97 0.33 -19.66 -1.67
C GLU A 97 -0.73 -18.86 -2.43
N TRP A 98 -1.55 -18.06 -1.73
CA TRP A 98 -2.55 -17.20 -2.38
C TRP A 98 -1.91 -16.14 -3.27
N ARG A 99 -0.85 -15.48 -2.80
CA ARG A 99 -0.19 -14.37 -3.50
C ARG A 99 0.80 -14.82 -4.57
N ASN A 100 1.40 -16.01 -4.42
CA ASN A 100 2.33 -16.58 -5.40
C ASN A 100 1.60 -17.17 -6.62
N GLY A 101 0.28 -17.37 -6.51
CA GLY A 101 -0.60 -17.67 -7.64
C GLY A 101 -1.05 -16.41 -8.40
N ASP A 102 -2.36 -16.27 -8.60
CA ASP A 102 -2.94 -15.24 -9.49
C ASP A 102 -3.14 -13.86 -8.84
N LEU A 103 -2.94 -13.74 -7.52
CA LEU A 103 -3.10 -12.48 -6.79
C LEU A 103 -1.84 -11.62 -6.88
N LEU A 104 -1.69 -10.90 -8.00
CA LEU A 104 -0.70 -9.84 -8.14
C LEU A 104 -1.01 -8.68 -7.18
N SER A 105 -0.50 -8.73 -5.96
CA SER A 105 -0.63 -7.64 -4.97
C SER A 105 0.18 -6.39 -5.37
N GLY A 106 1.30 -6.61 -6.07
CA GLY A 106 2.31 -5.58 -6.31
C GLY A 106 2.83 -4.94 -5.01
N GLU A 107 2.66 -5.61 -3.87
CA GLU A 107 2.91 -5.03 -2.54
C GLU A 107 4.40 -5.04 -2.20
N TYR A 108 4.83 -3.94 -1.59
CA TYR A 108 6.14 -3.78 -0.98
C TYR A 108 5.96 -3.31 0.45
N LEU A 109 6.86 -3.74 1.33
CA LEU A 109 6.88 -3.33 2.73
C LEU A 109 8.12 -2.48 3.00
N SER A 110 7.93 -1.41 3.75
CA SER A 110 9.02 -0.68 4.42
C SER A 110 8.88 -0.80 5.93
N GLN A 111 9.98 -0.63 6.66
CA GLN A 111 9.98 -0.63 8.11
C GLN A 111 10.23 0.78 8.66
N GLY A 112 9.45 1.17 9.66
CA GLY A 112 9.55 2.45 10.34
C GLY A 112 9.08 3.63 9.49
N LYS A 113 9.42 4.84 9.95
CA LYS A 113 9.05 6.08 9.28
C LYS A 113 10.04 6.36 8.14
N LEU A 114 9.53 6.42 6.92
CA LEU A 114 10.29 6.92 5.77
C LEU A 114 10.23 8.45 5.74
N VAL A 115 11.40 9.08 5.54
CA VAL A 115 11.47 10.51 5.24
C VAL A 115 11.31 10.68 3.73
N ILE A 116 10.21 11.31 3.32
CA ILE A 116 9.87 11.50 1.92
C ILE A 116 10.29 12.91 1.51
N ASP A 117 11.12 13.01 0.47
CA ASP A 117 11.48 14.29 -0.14
C ASP A 117 10.30 14.81 -0.99
N PRO A 118 9.71 15.97 -0.66
CA PRO A 118 8.62 16.56 -1.42
C PRO A 118 8.94 16.79 -2.91
N LYS A 119 10.22 17.02 -3.25
CA LYS A 119 10.65 17.26 -4.65
C LYS A 119 10.68 15.99 -5.51
N ARG A 120 10.54 14.83 -4.87
CA ARG A 120 10.71 13.50 -5.48
C ARG A 120 9.53 12.59 -5.13
N SER A 121 8.43 13.21 -4.74
CA SER A 121 7.15 12.57 -4.49
C SER A 121 6.04 13.43 -5.05
N CYS A 122 4.92 12.82 -5.40
CA CYS A 122 3.70 13.55 -5.69
C CYS A 122 2.55 12.97 -4.88
N GLN A 123 1.64 13.85 -4.49
CA GLN A 123 0.47 13.50 -3.69
C GLN A 123 -0.77 14.09 -4.35
N VAL A 124 -1.83 13.31 -4.43
CA VAL A 124 -3.12 13.75 -4.97
C VAL A 124 -4.25 13.13 -4.15
N SER A 125 -5.35 13.86 -3.94
CA SER A 125 -6.52 13.27 -3.28
C SER A 125 -7.30 12.35 -4.22
N LEU A 126 -8.03 11.39 -3.67
CA LEU A 126 -8.92 10.57 -4.47
C LEU A 126 -10.02 11.43 -5.11
N GLU A 127 -10.49 12.46 -4.41
CA GLU A 127 -11.45 13.44 -4.94
C GLU A 127 -10.91 14.18 -6.17
N ASP A 128 -9.66 14.67 -6.13
CA ASP A 128 -9.03 15.34 -7.27
C ASP A 128 -8.92 14.41 -8.48
N LEU A 129 -8.54 13.15 -8.25
CA LEU A 129 -8.45 12.15 -9.31
C LEU A 129 -9.83 11.89 -9.94
N VAL A 130 -10.87 11.74 -9.12
CA VAL A 130 -12.25 11.55 -9.61
C VAL A 130 -12.72 12.78 -10.40
N THR A 131 -12.47 13.98 -9.88
CA THR A 131 -12.81 15.26 -10.52
C THR A 131 -12.11 15.41 -11.87
N ARG A 132 -10.86 14.95 -11.97
CA ARG A 132 -10.06 14.92 -13.21
C ARG A 132 -10.40 13.74 -14.13
N GLY A 133 -11.44 12.99 -13.82
CA GLY A 133 -12.01 11.99 -14.72
C GLY A 133 -11.49 10.56 -14.52
N LEU A 134 -11.00 10.20 -13.33
CA LEU A 134 -10.58 8.82 -13.03
C LEU A 134 -11.64 7.78 -13.40
N PHE A 135 -12.93 8.05 -13.14
CA PHE A 135 -14.04 7.14 -13.47
C PHE A 135 -14.54 7.25 -14.93
N SER A 136 -13.94 8.14 -15.71
CA SER A 136 -14.17 8.29 -17.15
C SER A 136 -13.00 7.83 -18.01
N VAL A 137 -11.89 7.37 -17.41
CA VAL A 137 -10.76 6.78 -18.16
C VAL A 137 -11.28 5.64 -19.03
N GLY A 138 -11.04 5.71 -20.34
CA GLY A 138 -11.50 4.71 -21.32
C GLY A 138 -12.93 4.90 -21.84
N LYS A 139 -13.68 5.92 -21.38
CA LYS A 139 -14.94 6.33 -22.00
C LYS A 139 -14.63 7.39 -23.05
N SER A 140 -14.91 7.13 -24.33
CA SER A 140 -14.69 8.11 -25.40
C SER A 140 -15.67 9.29 -25.27
N GLY A 141 -15.24 10.35 -24.61
CA GLY A 141 -15.94 11.63 -24.55
C GLY A 141 -14.91 12.74 -24.35
N ASN A 142 -14.97 13.80 -25.19
CA ASN A 142 -14.00 14.89 -25.26
C ASN A 142 -13.62 15.42 -23.87
N PRO A 143 -12.32 15.50 -23.51
CA PRO A 143 -11.90 16.05 -22.24
C PRO A 143 -12.08 17.58 -22.25
N PRO A 144 -12.63 18.19 -21.18
CA PRO A 144 -12.47 19.61 -20.94
C PRO A 144 -10.99 19.90 -20.64
N TYR A 145 -10.48 20.98 -21.22
CA TYR A 145 -9.10 21.46 -21.14
C TYR A 145 -8.46 21.27 -19.76
N LEU A 146 -7.36 20.52 -19.70
CA LEU A 146 -6.47 20.48 -18.56
C LEU A 146 -5.70 21.80 -18.51
N GLN A 147 -5.89 22.57 -17.43
CA GLN A 147 -4.90 23.56 -17.04
C GLN A 147 -3.75 22.82 -16.37
N ASP A 148 -2.54 23.11 -16.86
CA ASP A 148 -1.29 22.60 -16.31
C ASP A 148 -1.26 22.86 -14.80
N SER A 149 -1.18 21.77 -14.03
CA SER A 149 -0.81 21.82 -12.63
C SER A 149 0.56 21.19 -12.56
N ASP A 150 1.57 22.02 -12.34
CA ASP A 150 2.95 21.60 -12.14
C ASP A 150 3.02 20.60 -10.97
N CYS A 151 3.68 19.46 -11.22
CA CYS A 151 4.37 18.68 -10.21
C CYS A 151 5.86 18.97 -10.33
#